data_AF-A0A5J4X2F0-F1
#
_entry.id   AF-A0A5J4X2F0-F1
#
_cell.length_a   1.000
_cell.length_b   1.000
_cell.length_c   1.000
_cell.angle_alpha   90.00
_cell.angle_beta   90.00
_cell.angle_gamma   90.00
#
_symmetry.space_group_name_H-M   'P 1'
#
loop_
_entity.id
_entity.type
_entity.pdbx_description
1 polymer ?
#
loop_
_entity_poly.entity_id
_entity_poly.type
_entity_poly.pdbx_seq_one_letter_code
_entity_poly.pdbx_strand_id
1 'polypeptide(L)'
;MLFKGSDNSKRIDLIINYIKVYNTLAGMIRTTLGLHKLSILISYCGNISAISNDGVTIVKLLNPAEPIAGTLMDSVLFLYQGL
;
A
#
# COMPACT_ATOMS: atom_id res chain seq x y z
N MET A 1 -39.43 5.04 -3.19
CA MET A 1 -38.97 5.06 -1.78
C MET A 1 -37.46 4.89 -1.80
N LEU A 2 -36.68 5.95 -1.59
CA LEU A 2 -35.20 5.86 -1.52
C LEU A 2 -34.81 5.73 -0.05
N PHE A 3 -34.17 4.61 0.31
CA PHE A 3 -33.67 4.35 1.66
C PHE A 3 -32.50 5.28 1.98
N LYS A 4 -32.81 6.47 2.50
CA LYS A 4 -31.88 7.56 2.88
C LYS A 4 -30.93 7.21 4.05
N GLY A 5 -30.96 5.98 4.56
CA GLY A 5 -30.09 5.50 5.65
C GLY A 5 -28.94 4.60 5.22
N SER A 6 -28.94 4.04 4.00
CA SER A 6 -27.95 3.02 3.60
C SER A 6 -26.61 3.58 3.10
N ASP A 7 -26.56 4.83 2.63
CA ASP A 7 -25.37 5.34 1.94
C ASP A 7 -24.30 5.85 2.90
N ASN A 8 -24.67 6.30 4.09
CA ASN A 8 -23.72 6.85 5.06
C ASN A 8 -22.89 5.76 5.76
N SER A 9 -23.51 4.63 6.12
CA SER A 9 -22.78 3.48 6.70
C SER A 9 -21.80 2.88 5.69
N LYS A 10 -22.25 2.64 4.46
CA LYS A 10 -21.40 2.18 3.35
C LYS A 10 -20.20 3.10 3.10
N ARG A 11 -20.40 4.42 3.19
CA ARG A 11 -19.32 5.42 3.06
C ARG A 11 -18.31 5.35 4.20
N ILE A 12 -18.78 5.21 5.44
CA ILE A 12 -17.89 5.08 6.61
C ILE A 12 -17.09 3.77 6.51
N ASP A 13 -17.73 2.66 6.13
CA ASP A 13 -17.07 1.37 5.97
C ASP A 13 -15.98 1.41 4.89
N LEU A 14 -16.23 2.10 3.77
CA LEU A 14 -15.23 2.33 2.72
C LEU A 14 -14.01 3.11 3.23
N ILE A 15 -14.23 4.18 3.99
CA ILE A 15 -13.15 4.99 4.57
C ILE A 15 -12.32 4.14 5.55
N ILE A 16 -12.99 3.36 6.41
CA ILE A 16 -12.31 2.44 7.34
C ILE A 16 -11.49 1.42 6.56
N ASN A 17 -12.00 0.86 5.46
CA ASN A 17 -11.25 -0.06 4.62
C ASN A 17 -9.99 0.60 4.05
N TYR A 18 -10.12 1.82 3.52
CA TYR A 18 -8.97 2.54 2.97
C TYR A 18 -7.90 2.77 4.03
N ILE A 19 -8.26 3.25 5.22
CA ILE A 19 -7.31 3.46 6.32
C ILE A 19 -6.59 2.14 6.67
N LYS A 20 -7.29 1.01 6.69
CA LYS A 20 -6.69 -0.30 6.93
C LYS A 20 -5.65 -0.65 5.86
N VAL A 21 -6.02 -0.53 4.58
CA VAL A 21 -5.11 -0.80 3.46
C VAL A 21 -3.85 0.07 3.56
N TYR A 22 -4.02 1.37 3.80
CA TYR A 22 -2.90 2.30 3.98
C TYR A 22 -1.99 1.92 5.14
N ASN A 23 -2.57 1.62 6.31
CA ASN A 23 -1.80 1.23 7.49
C ASN A 23 -1.05 -0.09 7.27
N THR A 24 -1.64 -1.05 6.56
CA THR A 24 -0.98 -2.31 6.21
C THR A 24 0.22 -2.06 5.31
N LEU A 25 0.07 -1.28 4.24
CA LEU A 25 1.17 -0.95 3.33
C LEU A 25 2.28 -0.16 4.03
N ALA A 26 1.90 0.88 4.78
CA ALA A 26 2.85 1.68 5.54
C ALA A 26 3.60 0.82 6.57
N GLY A 27 2.89 -0.08 7.26
CA GLY A 27 3.48 -1.01 8.22
C GLY A 27 4.51 -1.95 7.60
N MET A 28 4.25 -2.45 6.39
CA MET A 28 5.17 -3.33 5.66
C MET A 28 6.49 -2.62 5.33
N ILE A 29 6.44 -1.38 4.84
CA ILE A 29 7.65 -0.65 4.40
C ILE A 29 8.29 0.19 5.52
N ARG A 30 7.66 0.31 6.69
CA ARG A 30 8.16 1.14 7.80
C ARG A 30 9.57 0.75 8.23
N THR A 31 9.90 -0.53 8.17
CA THR A 31 11.21 -1.07 8.56
C THR A 31 12.33 -0.68 7.60
N THR A 32 12.01 -0.17 6.41
CA THR A 32 12.99 0.23 5.40
C THR A 32 13.40 1.70 5.50
N LEU A 33 12.85 2.43 6.47
CA LEU A 33 13.11 3.85 6.70
C LEU A 33 14.18 4.06 7.80
N GLY A 34 15.00 5.11 7.63
CA GLY A 34 15.93 5.59 8.63
C GLY A 34 17.34 4.97 8.58
N LEU A 35 18.16 5.32 9.58
CA LEU A 35 19.57 4.94 9.66
C LEU A 35 19.77 3.42 9.87
N HIS A 36 18.80 2.76 10.50
CA HIS A 36 18.76 1.31 10.75
C HIS A 36 17.78 0.59 9.81
N LYS A 37 17.67 1.04 8.56
CA LYS A 37 16.78 0.42 7.58
C LYS A 37 17.10 -1.06 7.37
N LEU A 38 16.07 -1.88 7.34
CA LEU A 38 16.14 -3.30 7.01
C LEU A 38 15.73 -3.54 5.57
N SER A 39 16.35 -4.54 4.94
CA SER A 39 15.92 -5.00 3.62
C SER A 39 14.86 -6.08 3.78
N ILE A 40 13.86 -6.05 2.91
CA ILE A 40 12.77 -7.02 2.85
C ILE A 40 13.09 -8.04 1.76
N LEU A 41 12.99 -9.31 2.11
CA LEU A 41 13.02 -10.43 1.17
C LEU A 41 11.61 -10.69 0.66
N ILE A 42 11.41 -10.66 -0.65
CA ILE A 42 10.14 -10.95 -1.31
C ILE A 42 10.30 -12.26 -2.10
N SER A 43 9.42 -13.21 -1.84
CA SER A 43 9.41 -14.54 -2.46
C SER A 43 8.06 -14.79 -3.13
N TYR A 44 8.09 -15.29 -4.37
CA TYR A 44 6.92 -15.73 -5.11
C TYR A 44 7.01 -17.24 -5.32
N CYS A 45 5.97 -17.96 -4.88
CA CYS A 45 5.87 -19.40 -5.07
C CYS A 45 7.12 -20.18 -4.58
N GLY A 46 7.72 -19.72 -3.48
CA GLY A 46 8.92 -20.34 -2.89
C GLY A 46 10.25 -19.92 -3.51
N ASN A 47 10.24 -19.16 -4.62
CA ASN A 47 11.44 -18.60 -5.21
C ASN A 47 11.67 -17.17 -4.74
N ILE A 48 12.89 -16.87 -4.30
CA ILE A 48 13.29 -15.50 -3.98
C ILE A 48 13.19 -14.66 -5.25
N SER A 49 12.36 -13.63 -5.22
CA SER A 49 12.17 -12.73 -6.35
C SER A 49 12.96 -11.45 -6.19
N ALA A 50 13.09 -10.93 -4.98
CA ALA A 50 13.89 -9.73 -4.72
C ALA A 50 14.29 -9.61 -3.25
N ILE A 51 15.40 -8.92 -3.00
CA ILE A 51 15.74 -8.32 -1.71
C ILE A 51 15.82 -6.81 -1.95
N SER A 52 15.01 -6.02 -1.25
CA SER A 52 14.98 -4.57 -1.44
C SER A 52 14.74 -3.84 -0.13
N ASN A 53 15.29 -2.62 -0.02
CA ASN A 53 14.96 -1.65 1.02
C ASN A 53 14.27 -0.39 0.43
N ASP A 54 14.02 -0.37 -0.87
CA ASP A 54 13.25 0.68 -1.51
C ASP A 54 11.75 0.37 -1.40
N GLY A 55 11.04 1.21 -0.65
CA GLY A 55 9.61 1.05 -0.40
C GLY A 55 8.77 1.05 -1.67
N VAL A 56 9.18 1.80 -2.71
CA VAL A 56 8.46 1.84 -3.99
C VAL A 56 8.60 0.49 -4.70
N THR A 57 9.82 -0.03 -4.81
CA THR A 57 10.08 -1.35 -5.40
C THR A 57 9.35 -2.46 -4.64
N ILE A 58 9.37 -2.43 -3.31
CA ILE A 58 8.72 -3.45 -2.48
C ILE A 58 7.21 -3.51 -2.76
N VAL A 59 6.51 -2.37 -2.74
CA VAL A 59 5.06 -2.39 -2.94
C VAL A 59 4.69 -2.68 -4.40
N LYS A 60 5.49 -2.23 -5.37
CA LYS A 60 5.31 -2.61 -6.79
C LYS A 60 5.38 -4.12 -6.98
N LEU A 61 6.35 -4.78 -6.35
CA LEU A 61 6.48 -6.23 -6.40
C LEU A 61 5.25 -6.88 -5.77
N LEU A 62 4.89 -6.49 -4.54
CA LEU A 62 3.72 -7.03 -3.81
C LEU A 62 2.40 -6.95 -4.59
N ASN A 63 2.28 -6.01 -5.54
CA ASN A 63 1.16 -5.88 -6.46
C ASN A 63 -0.21 -5.96 -5.74
N PRO A 64 -0.52 -4.99 -4.86
CA PRO A 64 -1.72 -5.04 -4.02
C PRO A 64 -3.00 -5.04 -4.88
N ALA A 65 -3.91 -5.96 -4.58
CA ALA A 65 -5.17 -6.12 -5.32
C ALA A 65 -6.19 -5.00 -5.06
N GLU A 66 -6.07 -4.29 -3.94
CA GLU A 66 -6.99 -3.21 -3.56
C GLU A 66 -6.75 -1.94 -4.40
N PRO A 67 -7.73 -1.43 -5.16
CA PRO A 67 -7.52 -0.32 -6.11
C PRO A 67 -6.94 0.95 -5.47
N ILE A 68 -7.35 1.24 -4.24
CA ILE A 68 -6.87 2.42 -3.49
C ILE A 68 -5.36 2.36 -3.21
N ALA A 69 -4.78 1.15 -3.12
CA ALA A 69 -3.34 0.96 -2.98
C ALA A 69 -2.59 1.36 -4.27
N GLY A 70 -3.20 1.14 -5.44
CA GLY A 70 -2.65 1.57 -6.73
C GLY A 70 -2.56 3.09 -6.80
N THR A 71 -3.63 3.80 -6.43
CA THR A 71 -3.64 5.27 -6.40
C THR A 71 -2.55 5.86 -5.50
N LEU A 72 -2.26 5.21 -4.37
CA LEU A 72 -1.15 5.61 -3.50
C LEU A 72 0.20 5.48 -4.20
N MET A 73 0.44 4.32 -4.83
CA MET A 73 1.67 4.03 -5.55
C MET A 73 1.92 5.03 -6.68
N ASP A 74 0.88 5.34 -7.44
CA ASP A 74 0.93 6.34 -8.51
C ASP A 74 1.29 7.72 -7.95
N SER A 75 0.67 8.12 -6.84
CA SER A 75 0.95 9.40 -6.17
C SER A 75 2.39 9.49 -5.67
N VAL A 76 2.91 8.40 -5.08
CA VAL A 76 4.30 8.33 -4.62
C VAL A 76 5.26 8.37 -5.80
N LEU A 77 5.00 7.61 -6.87
CA LEU A 77 5.83 7.60 -8.06
C LEU A 77 5.89 8.98 -8.73
N PHE A 78 4.76 9.67 -8.80
CA PHE A 78 4.70 11.05 -9.31
C PHE A 78 5.60 12.00 -8.52
N LEU A 79 5.59 11.91 -7.18
CA LEU A 79 6.48 12.71 -6.33
C LEU A 79 7.96 12.37 -6.51
N TYR A 80 8.29 11.10 -6.79
CA TYR A 80 9.67 10.66 -7.03
C TYR A 80 10.21 11.05 -8.42
N GLN A 81 9.34 11.23 -9.41
CA GLN A 81 9.73 11.59 -10.79
C GLN A 81 9.67 13.11 -11.06
N GLY A 82 9.11 13.89 -10.13
CA GLY A 82 9.03 15.34 -10.20
C GLY A 82 10.18 16.12 -9.54
N LEU A 83 11.26 15.43 -9.13
CA LEU A 83 12.49 16.00 -8.57
C LEU A 83 13.70 15.71 -9.47
#